data_AF-A0A3D9H4F3-F1
#
_entry.id   AF-A0A3D9H4F3-F1
#
_cell.length_a   1.000
_cell.length_b   1.000
_cell.length_c   1.000
_cell.angle_alpha   90.00
_cell.angle_beta   90.00
_cell.angle_gamma   90.00
#
_symmetry.space_group_name_H-M   'P 1'
#
loop_
_entity.id
_entity.type
_entity.pdbx_description
1 polymer ?
#
loop_
_entity_poly.entity_id
_entity_poly.type
_entity_poly.pdbx_seq_one_letter_code
_entity_poly.pdbx_strand_id
1 'polypeptide(L)' 'MAMVDTFDFQAEGFYLKHNYEVIGELKGFPKHHKRIYFSKVL' A
#
# COMPACT_ATOMS: atom_id res chain seq x y z
N MET A 1 0.38 0.80 16.19
CA MET A 1 0.59 0.19 14.86
C MET A 1 -0.59 0.57 13.99
N ALA A 2 -0.33 1.29 12.89
CA ALA A 2 -1.33 1.65 11.91
C ALA A 2 -1.21 0.72 10.68
N MET A 3 -2.33 0.24 10.17
CA MET A 3 -2.41 -0.58 8.96
C MET A 3 -3.35 0.10 7.97
N VAL A 4 -2.89 0.26 6.74
CA VAL A 4 -3.66 0.90 5.66
C VAL A 4 -3.38 0.17 4.36
N ASP A 5 -4.27 0.31 3.39
CA ASP A 5 -4.06 -0.23 2.06
C ASP A 5 -4.38 0.81 0.99
N THR A 6 -3.76 0.67 -0.17
CA THR A 6 -3.97 1.54 -1.34
C THR A 6 -3.87 0.73 -2.62
N PHE A 7 -4.31 1.31 -3.73
CA PHE A 7 -4.01 0.77 -5.05
C PHE A 7 -2.80 1.47 -5.67
N ASP A 8 -2.09 0.76 -6.55
CA ASP A 8 -0.97 1.29 -7.34
C ASP A 8 -1.31 2.58 -8.11
N PHE A 9 -2.54 2.71 -8.60
CA PHE A 9 -3.01 3.90 -9.31
C PHE A 9 -3.44 5.06 -8.41
N GLN A 10 -3.52 4.87 -7.09
CA GLN A 10 -3.94 5.93 -6.16
C GLN A 10 -2.75 6.70 -5.60
N ALA A 11 -1.91 6.05 -4.77
CA ALA A 11 -1.01 6.80 -3.90
C ALA A 11 0.17 5.99 -3.31
N GLU A 12 0.72 5.01 -4.03
CA GLU A 12 1.88 4.22 -3.54
C GLU A 12 3.03 5.14 -3.05
N GLY A 13 3.34 6.21 -3.80
CA GLY A 13 4.40 7.16 -3.45
C GLY A 13 4.12 8.04 -2.22
N PHE A 14 2.87 8.21 -1.79
CA PHE A 14 2.53 9.01 -0.60
C PHE A 14 2.92 8.27 0.69
N TYR A 15 2.56 7.00 0.80
CA TYR A 15 2.83 6.16 1.97
C TYR A 15 4.33 5.92 2.15
N LEU A 16 5.05 5.65 1.06
CA LEU A 16 6.50 5.50 1.08
C LEU A 16 7.22 6.75 1.62
N LYS A 17 6.74 7.95 1.29
CA LYS A 17 7.30 9.21 1.83
C LYS A 17 7.03 9.42 3.33
N HIS A 18 6.03 8.73 3.90
CA HIS A 18 5.63 8.87 5.30
C HIS A 18 6.18 7.76 6.21
N ASN A 19 7.22 7.05 5.76
CA ASN A 19 7.84 5.92 6.46
C ASN A 19 6.85 4.78 6.77
N TYR A 20 5.95 4.49 5.82
CA TYR A 20 5.17 3.26 5.83
C TYR A 20 5.94 2.15 5.11
N GLU A 21 5.86 0.93 5.65
CA GLU A 21 6.47 -0.27 5.08
C GLU A 21 5.42 -1.13 4.38
N VAL A 22 5.74 -1.67 3.20
CA VAL A 22 4.88 -2.62 2.50
C VAL A 22 4.94 -3.96 3.22
N ILE A 23 3.77 -4.44 3.66
CA ILE A 23 3.63 -5.73 4.35
C ILE A 23 2.93 -6.79 3.49
N GLY A 24 2.41 -6.41 2.33
CA GLY A 24 1.80 -7.36 1.40
C GLY A 24 1.27 -6.69 0.12
N GLU A 25 1.07 -7.49 -0.91
CA GLU A 25 0.48 -7.06 -2.18
C GLU A 25 -0.47 -8.11 -2.74
N LEU A 26 -1.61 -7.67 -3.29
CA LEU A 26 -2.56 -8.49 -4.03
C LEU A 26 -2.55 -8.07 -5.50
N LYS A 27 -1.98 -8.92 -6.34
CA LYS A 27 -1.86 -8.69 -7.79
C LYS A 27 -3.17 -9.01 -8.51
N GLY A 28 -3.46 -8.25 -9.56
CA GLY A 28 -4.64 -8.45 -10.40
C GLY A 28 -5.94 -7.94 -9.78
N PHE A 29 -5.87 -7.07 -8.76
CA PHE A 29 -7.03 -6.50 -8.10
C PHE A 29 -6.91 -4.98 -7.89
N PRO A 30 -7.85 -4.19 -8.44
CA PRO A 30 -8.83 -4.56 -9.49
C PRO A 30 -8.11 -5.01 -10.77
N LYS A 31 -8.83 -5.51 -11.77
CA LYS A 31 -8.23 -6.13 -12.98
C LYS A 31 -7.13 -5.23 -13.57
N HIS A 32 -5.92 -5.78 -13.76
CA HIS A 32 -4.70 -5.09 -14.20
C HIS A 32 -4.01 -4.15 -13.19
N HIS A 33 -4.48 -4.09 -11.95
CA HIS A 33 -3.90 -3.29 -10.87
C HIS A 33 -3.42 -4.18 -9.71
N LYS A 34 -2.72 -3.57 -8.75
CA LYS A 34 -2.34 -4.21 -7.49
C LYS A 34 -2.89 -3.42 -6.30
N ARG A 35 -3.38 -4.13 -5.29
CA ARG A 35 -3.65 -3.59 -3.95
C ARG A 35 -2.41 -3.81 -3.09
N ILE A 36 -1.98 -2.78 -2.37
CA ILE A 36 -0.77 -2.78 -1.56
C ILE A 36 -1.17 -2.51 -0.13
N TYR A 37 -0.67 -3.33 0.79
CA TYR A 37 -0.89 -3.20 2.23
C TYR A 37 0.35 -2.61 2.89
N PHE A 38 0.14 -1.59 3.71
CA PHE A 38 1.17 -0.88 4.42
C PHE A 38 0.99 -0.98 5.93
N SER A 39 2.11 -0.99 6.65
CA SER A 39 2.14 -0.83 8.09
C SER A 39 3.03 0.34 8.50
N LYS A 40 2.70 0.97 9.62
CA LYS A 40 3.57 1.93 10.29
C LYS A 40 3.58 1.68 11.79
N VAL A 41 4.77 1.52 12.33
CA VAL A 41 4.99 1.57 13.78
C VAL A 41 4.95 3.05 14.17
N LEU A 42 4.12 3.38 15.17
CA LEU A 42 3.96 4.75 15.66
C LEU A 42 5.13 5.11 16.57
#